data_AF-A0A534XGC2-F1
#
_entry.id   AF-A0A534XGC2-F1
#
_cell.length_a   1.000
_cell.length_b   1.000
_cell.length_c   1.000
_cell.angle_alpha   90.00
_cell.angle_beta   90.00
_cell.angle_gamma   90.00
#
_symmetry.space_group_name_H-M   'P 1'
#
loop_
_entity.id
_entity.type
_entity.pdbx_description
1 polymer ?
#
loop_
_entity_poly.entity_id
_entity_poly.type
_entity_poly.pdbx_seq_one_letter_code
_entity_poly.pdbx_strand_id
1 'polypeptide(L)'
;MDEQTVDAHTLAVGIRFRPTGRIYDFDPGPLILQRDDRVLVETERGPALGLVVVPPRPRPAVRTLQRVIKKADARDLAREDQNLQRERGHYRVALDLIRTRTLPIKLVKAESTFDGSKVTFFCVAEDRVDFRGLVNELGELLHTRVDMKSIGARDETKATGGVGPCGRELCCSSWLQEFQAISVKMAKEQGLSLNPSKLAGMCGRLKCCLRYEFQTYAELKRTLPAVGARVESVKGDGVVVRQNILKQTVVVRRAEDNVEVETNLDDLVAPHADA
;
A
#
# COMPACT_ATOMS: atom_id res chain seq x y z
N MET A 1 37.59 -21.93 27.40
CA MET A 1 37.46 -20.62 26.75
C MET A 1 36.90 -20.93 25.38
N ASP A 2 35.61 -21.28 25.33
CA ASP A 2 34.94 -21.64 24.07
C ASP A 2 34.26 -20.39 23.54
N GLU A 3 34.88 -19.87 22.50
CA GLU A 3 34.47 -18.73 21.71
C GLU A 3 33.22 -19.13 20.91
N GLN A 4 32.05 -18.92 21.49
CA GLN A 4 30.78 -18.98 20.77
C GLN A 4 30.77 -17.86 19.73
N THR A 5 31.17 -18.20 18.52
CA THR A 5 30.93 -17.41 17.32
C THR A 5 29.41 -17.32 17.12
N VAL A 6 28.84 -16.20 17.54
CA VAL A 6 27.44 -15.87 17.26
C VAL A 6 27.37 -15.59 15.75
N ASP A 7 26.84 -16.54 14.99
CA ASP A 7 26.52 -16.36 13.57
C ASP A 7 25.70 -15.07 13.41
N ALA A 8 26.30 -14.05 12.81
CA ALA A 8 25.72 -12.70 12.68
C ALA A 8 24.54 -12.64 11.69
N HIS A 9 24.12 -13.79 11.15
CA HIS A 9 23.05 -13.92 10.17
C HIS A 9 22.09 -15.04 10.54
N THR A 10 20.81 -14.70 10.64
CA THR A 10 19.73 -15.68 10.74
C THR A 10 19.15 -15.89 9.33
N LEU A 11 18.86 -17.13 8.97
CA LEU A 11 18.14 -17.42 7.72
C LEU A 11 16.70 -16.90 7.83
N ALA A 12 16.23 -16.23 6.78
CA ALA A 12 14.88 -15.73 6.68
C ALA A 12 14.26 -16.18 5.34
N VAL A 13 13.01 -16.60 5.37
CA VAL A 13 12.21 -16.91 4.18
C VAL A 13 11.08 -15.88 4.07
N GLY A 14 10.86 -15.35 2.86
CA GLY A 14 9.82 -14.36 2.62
C GLY A 14 8.51 -15.01 2.20
N ILE A 15 7.49 -14.88 3.03
CA ILE A 15 6.18 -15.53 2.86
C ILE A 15 5.10 -14.47 2.64
N ARG A 16 4.17 -14.78 1.73
CA ARG A 16 3.04 -13.92 1.39
C ARG A 16 1.72 -14.68 1.55
N PHE A 17 0.75 -14.05 2.19
CA PHE A 17 -0.57 -14.65 2.48
C PHE A 17 -1.66 -14.31 1.46
N ARG A 18 -1.46 -13.25 0.66
CA ARG A 18 -2.41 -12.80 -0.38
C ARG A 18 -1.65 -12.47 -1.65
N PRO A 19 -2.20 -12.65 -2.86
CA PRO A 19 -1.48 -12.47 -4.13
C PRO A 19 -0.69 -11.16 -4.21
N THR A 20 -1.29 -10.04 -3.79
CA THR A 20 -0.69 -8.70 -3.78
C THR A 20 -0.49 -8.17 -2.35
N GLY A 21 -0.15 -9.06 -1.41
CA GLY A 21 0.11 -8.71 -0.01
C GLY A 21 1.58 -8.37 0.29
N ARG A 22 1.81 -7.80 1.47
CA ARG A 22 3.15 -7.64 2.06
C ARG A 22 3.83 -9.01 2.19
N ILE A 23 5.14 -9.03 1.90
CA ILE A 23 5.99 -10.18 2.19
C ILE A 23 6.48 -10.03 3.63
N TYR A 24 6.29 -11.08 4.42
CA TYR A 24 6.73 -11.15 5.81
C TYR A 24 7.88 -12.15 5.88
N ASP A 25 8.94 -11.79 6.59
CA ASP A 25 10.07 -12.70 6.82
C ASP A 25 9.74 -13.62 8.01
N PHE A 26 9.96 -14.92 7.80
CA PHE A 26 9.84 -15.98 8.82
C PHE A 26 11.15 -16.75 8.94
N ASP A 27 11.33 -17.42 10.07
CA ASP A 27 12.41 -18.39 10.28
C ASP A 27 12.03 -19.72 9.60
N PRO A 28 12.78 -20.18 8.58
CA PRO A 28 12.53 -21.47 7.93
C PRO A 28 12.89 -22.67 8.82
N GLY A 29 13.65 -22.48 9.90
CA GLY A 29 14.19 -23.56 10.72
C GLY A 29 15.00 -24.54 9.86
N PRO A 30 14.85 -25.86 10.05
CA PRO A 30 15.55 -26.88 9.26
C PRO A 30 14.88 -27.18 7.91
N LEU A 31 13.82 -26.47 7.54
CA LEU A 31 13.03 -26.79 6.34
C LEU A 31 13.72 -26.30 5.07
N ILE A 32 13.84 -27.17 4.08
CA ILE A 32 14.29 -26.80 2.73
C ILE A 32 13.09 -26.25 1.96
N LEU A 33 12.99 -24.92 1.88
CA LEU A 33 11.90 -24.20 1.23
C LEU A 33 12.34 -23.62 -0.11
N GLN A 34 11.50 -23.76 -1.12
CA GLN A 34 11.69 -23.18 -2.45
C GLN A 34 10.59 -22.18 -2.76
N ARG A 35 10.84 -21.35 -3.77
CA ARG A 35 9.81 -20.43 -4.28
C ARG A 35 8.58 -21.23 -4.69
N ASP A 36 7.41 -20.66 -4.43
CA ASP A 36 6.09 -21.22 -4.70
C ASP A 36 5.68 -22.42 -3.81
N ASP A 37 6.52 -22.82 -2.85
CA ASP A 37 6.09 -23.75 -1.79
C ASP A 37 4.95 -23.14 -0.95
N ARG A 38 3.92 -23.94 -0.71
CA ARG A 38 2.88 -23.64 0.27
C ARG A 38 3.35 -24.09 1.65
N VAL A 39 3.25 -23.20 2.63
CA VAL A 39 3.76 -23.43 3.98
C VAL A 39 2.77 -22.99 5.03
N LEU A 40 2.71 -23.74 6.14
CA LEU A 40 1.97 -23.37 7.32
C LEU A 40 2.93 -22.66 8.28
N VAL A 41 2.55 -21.46 8.73
CA VAL A 41 3.37 -20.64 9.63
C VAL A 41 2.59 -20.23 10.87
N GLU A 42 3.31 -19.99 11.96
CA GLU A 42 2.72 -19.42 13.18
C GLU A 42 2.68 -17.90 13.04
N THR A 43 1.50 -17.30 13.16
CA THR A 43 1.35 -15.83 13.17
C THR A 43 0.90 -15.34 14.54
N GLU A 44 0.96 -14.03 14.79
CA GLU A 44 0.38 -13.44 16.02
C GLU A 44 -1.14 -13.71 16.15
N ARG A 45 -1.80 -14.09 15.05
CA ARG A 45 -3.23 -14.40 14.99
C ARG A 45 -3.52 -15.90 14.94
N GLY A 46 -2.50 -16.73 15.17
CA GLY A 46 -2.55 -18.18 15.04
C GLY A 46 -1.99 -18.69 13.71
N PRO A 47 -2.14 -19.98 13.42
CA PRO A 47 -1.62 -20.61 12.21
C PRO A 47 -2.23 -19.99 10.94
N ALA A 48 -1.41 -19.86 9.90
CA ALA A 48 -1.87 -19.40 8.58
C ALA A 48 -1.09 -20.07 7.46
N LEU A 49 -1.77 -20.37 6.34
CA LEU A 49 -1.11 -20.80 5.12
C LEU A 49 -0.59 -19.62 4.33
N GLY A 50 0.66 -19.71 3.91
CA GLY A 50 1.31 -18.74 3.04
C GLY A 50 1.99 -19.40 1.85
N LEU A 51 2.42 -18.55 0.93
CA LEU A 51 3.23 -18.91 -0.23
C LEU A 51 4.65 -18.36 -0.03
N VAL A 52 5.66 -19.19 -0.28
CA VAL A 52 7.06 -18.74 -0.30
C VAL A 52 7.29 -17.92 -1.57
N VAL A 53 7.53 -16.61 -1.42
CA VAL A 53 7.81 -15.70 -2.53
C VAL A 53 9.30 -15.39 -2.64
N VAL A 54 9.99 -15.37 -1.50
CA VAL A 54 11.45 -15.20 -1.43
C VAL A 54 12.02 -16.45 -0.76
N PRO A 55 12.86 -17.23 -1.45
CA PRO A 55 13.55 -18.38 -0.87
C PRO A 55 14.38 -18.00 0.37
N PRO A 56 14.77 -18.98 1.21
CA PRO A 56 15.64 -18.75 2.36
C PRO A 56 16.89 -17.95 1.98
N ARG A 57 17.12 -16.84 2.68
CA ARG A 57 18.26 -15.94 2.48
C ARG A 57 18.83 -15.48 3.83
N PRO A 58 20.15 -15.25 3.94
CA PRO A 58 20.73 -14.63 5.12
C PRO A 58 20.13 -13.24 5.37
N ARG A 59 19.88 -12.92 6.63
CA ARG A 59 19.40 -11.61 7.07
C ARG A 59 20.13 -11.19 8.35
N PRO A 60 20.44 -9.90 8.54
CA PRO A 60 20.89 -9.38 9.84
C PRO A 60 19.87 -9.71 10.94
N ALA A 61 20.35 -10.21 12.09
CA ALA A 61 19.52 -10.64 13.23
C ALA A 61 18.93 -9.46 14.02
N VAL A 62 18.14 -8.61 13.36
CA VAL A 62 17.56 -7.38 13.96
C VAL A 62 16.34 -7.69 14.84
N ARG A 63 15.61 -8.76 14.54
CA ARG A 63 14.39 -9.15 15.27
C ARG A 63 14.18 -10.66 15.21
N THR A 64 13.70 -11.24 16.30
CA THR A 64 13.21 -12.62 16.33
C THR A 64 12.08 -12.80 15.30
N LEU A 65 12.22 -13.81 14.44
CA LEU A 65 11.23 -14.14 13.43
C LEU A 65 10.27 -15.20 13.97
N GLN A 66 9.02 -15.16 13.50
CA GLN A 66 8.09 -16.26 13.70
C GLN A 66 8.52 -17.44 12.83
N ARG A 67 8.18 -18.66 13.26
CA ARG A 67 8.68 -19.88 12.64
C ARG A 67 7.73 -20.44 11.59
N VAL A 68 8.30 -21.01 10.52
CA VAL A 68 7.59 -21.91 9.62
C VAL A 68 7.36 -23.25 10.31
N ILE A 69 6.10 -23.66 10.44
CA ILE A 69 5.72 -24.90 11.11
C ILE A 69 6.08 -26.10 10.23
N LYS A 70 5.58 -26.10 8.99
CA LYS A 70 5.80 -27.17 8.01
C LYS A 70 5.48 -26.71 6.57
N LYS A 71 5.91 -27.51 5.59
CA LYS A 71 5.30 -27.46 4.25
C LYS A 71 3.84 -27.91 4.35
N ALA A 72 2.97 -27.22 3.63
CA ALA A 72 1.55 -27.52 3.61
C ALA A 72 1.32 -28.88 2.94
N ASP A 73 0.52 -29.72 3.59
CA ASP A 73 0.08 -30.99 3.03
C ASP A 73 -1.33 -30.87 2.42
N ALA A 74 -1.82 -31.95 1.81
CA ALA A 74 -3.14 -31.98 1.18
C ALA A 74 -4.28 -31.69 2.15
N ARG A 75 -4.14 -32.02 3.45
CA ARG A 75 -5.16 -31.74 4.47
C ARG A 75 -5.18 -30.25 4.80
N ASP A 76 -4.02 -29.60 4.86
CA ASP A 76 -3.93 -28.16 5.08
C ASP A 76 -4.58 -27.38 3.93
N LEU A 77 -4.29 -27.77 2.68
CA LEU A 77 -4.89 -27.15 1.49
C LEU A 77 -6.40 -27.37 1.43
N ALA A 78 -6.87 -28.58 1.72
CA ALA A 78 -8.31 -28.89 1.77
C ALA A 78 -9.02 -28.07 2.87
N ARG A 79 -8.36 -27.84 4.01
CA ARG A 79 -8.90 -26.99 5.09
C ARG A 79 -9.03 -25.55 4.66
N GLU A 80 -8.06 -25.01 3.92
CA GLU A 80 -8.17 -23.65 3.37
C GLU A 80 -9.35 -23.52 2.42
N ASP A 81 -9.53 -24.47 1.50
CA ASP A 81 -10.66 -24.45 0.58
C ASP A 81 -12.01 -24.52 1.33
N GLN A 82 -12.10 -25.39 2.34
CA GLN A 82 -13.27 -25.45 3.22
C GLN A 82 -13.52 -24.13 3.96
N ASN A 83 -12.47 -23.44 4.41
CA ASN A 83 -12.58 -22.12 5.03
C ASN A 83 -13.13 -21.09 4.05
N LEU A 84 -12.62 -21.05 2.82
CA LEU A 84 -13.12 -20.15 1.76
C LEU A 84 -14.59 -20.40 1.44
N GLN A 85 -15.04 -21.66 1.44
CA GLN A 85 -16.45 -22.01 1.25
C GLN A 85 -17.31 -21.53 2.43
N ARG A 86 -16.85 -21.75 3.67
CA ARG A 86 -17.53 -21.27 4.89
C ARG A 86 -17.63 -19.75 4.92
N GLU A 87 -16.56 -19.04 4.56
CA GLU A 87 -16.55 -17.58 4.48
C GLU A 87 -17.63 -17.03 3.55
N ARG A 88 -17.84 -17.67 2.39
CA ARG A 88 -18.92 -17.29 1.45
C ARG A 88 -20.30 -17.46 2.08
N GLY A 89 -20.52 -18.54 2.83
CA GLY A 89 -21.77 -18.77 3.56
C GLY A 89 -21.97 -17.74 4.67
N HIS A 90 -20.96 -17.56 5.52
CA HIS A 90 -20.95 -16.60 6.62
C HIS A 90 -21.18 -15.17 6.12
N TYR A 91 -20.56 -14.79 5.00
CA TYR A 91 -20.75 -13.48 4.37
C TYR A 91 -22.22 -13.24 3.99
N ARG A 92 -22.90 -14.23 3.43
CA ARG A 92 -24.32 -14.11 3.04
C ARG A 92 -25.21 -13.91 4.27
N VAL A 93 -25.03 -14.74 5.29
CA VAL A 93 -25.78 -14.64 6.56
C VAL A 93 -25.58 -13.26 7.19
N ALA A 94 -24.33 -12.78 7.26
CA ALA A 94 -24.03 -11.46 7.79
C ALA A 94 -24.66 -10.33 6.96
N LEU A 95 -24.59 -10.43 5.63
CA LEU A 95 -25.19 -9.45 4.74
C LEU A 95 -26.71 -9.35 4.91
N ASP A 96 -27.40 -10.49 5.01
CA ASP A 96 -28.84 -10.53 5.21
C ASP A 96 -29.23 -9.95 6.57
N LEU A 97 -28.46 -10.25 7.61
CA LEU A 97 -28.72 -9.71 8.94
C LEU A 97 -28.48 -8.19 9.03
N ILE A 98 -27.43 -7.70 8.38
CA ILE A 98 -27.13 -6.26 8.27
C ILE A 98 -28.29 -5.53 7.58
N ARG A 99 -28.86 -6.12 6.52
CA ARG A 99 -30.01 -5.57 5.80
C ARG A 99 -31.27 -5.56 6.66
N THR A 100 -31.59 -6.67 7.32
CA THR A 100 -32.76 -6.78 8.19
C THR A 100 -32.72 -5.78 9.34
N ARG A 101 -31.53 -5.57 9.93
CA ARG A 101 -31.31 -4.59 11.01
C ARG A 101 -31.13 -3.14 10.50
N THR A 102 -31.13 -2.92 9.18
CA THR A 102 -30.92 -1.61 8.55
C THR A 102 -29.68 -0.88 9.08
N LEU A 103 -28.58 -1.63 9.31
CA LEU A 103 -27.35 -1.04 9.82
C LEU A 103 -26.67 -0.22 8.72
N PRO A 104 -26.20 1.01 9.00
CA PRO A 104 -25.57 1.90 8.02
C PRO A 104 -24.11 1.50 7.76
N ILE A 105 -23.88 0.24 7.40
CA ILE A 105 -22.56 -0.32 7.13
C ILE A 105 -22.54 -1.07 5.81
N LYS A 106 -21.39 -1.06 5.15
CA LYS A 106 -21.12 -1.88 3.97
C LYS A 106 -20.22 -3.05 4.35
N LEU A 107 -20.72 -4.26 4.22
CA LEU A 107 -19.91 -5.47 4.38
C LEU A 107 -18.97 -5.62 3.17
N VAL A 108 -17.69 -5.83 3.44
CA VAL A 108 -16.64 -5.92 2.41
C VAL A 108 -16.20 -7.36 2.19
N LYS A 109 -15.93 -8.11 3.27
CA LYS A 109 -15.55 -9.53 3.21
C LYS A 109 -15.67 -10.21 4.57
N ALA A 110 -15.65 -11.53 4.55
CA ALA A 110 -15.45 -12.38 5.72
C ALA A 110 -14.12 -13.13 5.58
N GLU A 111 -13.37 -13.27 6.67
CA GLU A 111 -12.15 -14.09 6.70
C GLU A 111 -12.17 -14.98 7.93
N SER A 112 -11.93 -16.26 7.74
CA SER A 112 -11.80 -17.25 8.78
C SER A 112 -10.33 -17.44 9.13
N THR A 113 -10.09 -17.68 10.41
CA THR A 113 -8.83 -18.25 10.90
C THR A 113 -8.58 -19.62 10.29
N PHE A 114 -7.31 -20.03 10.14
CA PHE A 114 -6.98 -21.29 9.49
C PHE A 114 -7.59 -22.50 10.19
N ASP A 115 -7.64 -22.49 11.52
CA ASP A 115 -8.30 -23.52 12.33
C ASP A 115 -9.84 -23.46 12.29
N GLY A 116 -10.41 -22.40 11.70
CA GLY A 116 -11.85 -22.17 11.61
C GLY A 116 -12.50 -21.75 12.93
N SER A 117 -11.73 -21.47 13.98
CA SER A 117 -12.25 -21.15 15.32
C SER A 117 -12.93 -19.78 15.39
N LYS A 118 -12.52 -18.87 14.51
CA LYS A 118 -13.00 -17.48 14.46
C LYS A 118 -13.18 -17.01 13.02
N VAL A 119 -14.28 -16.30 12.78
CA VAL A 119 -14.55 -15.53 11.56
C VAL A 119 -14.50 -14.04 11.87
N THR A 120 -13.86 -13.25 11.00
CA THR A 120 -13.78 -11.79 11.09
C THR A 120 -14.46 -11.17 9.88
N PHE A 121 -15.45 -10.33 10.13
CA PHE A 121 -16.13 -9.56 9.10
C PHE A 121 -15.52 -8.17 9.00
N PHE A 122 -15.18 -7.76 7.78
CA PHE A 122 -14.64 -6.44 7.49
C PHE A 122 -15.74 -5.57 6.89
N CYS A 123 -15.97 -4.41 7.48
CA CYS A 123 -17.01 -3.48 7.06
C CYS A 123 -16.49 -2.04 6.97
N VAL A 124 -17.16 -1.23 6.16
CA VAL A 124 -16.98 0.21 6.11
C VAL A 124 -18.22 0.87 6.70
N ALA A 125 -18.00 1.88 7.53
CA ALA A 125 -19.04 2.74 8.07
C ALA A 125 -18.52 4.18 8.05
N GLU A 126 -19.39 5.15 7.77
CA GLU A 126 -19.05 6.57 7.88
C GLU A 126 -18.94 6.98 9.35
N ASP A 127 -19.91 6.54 10.16
CA ASP A 127 -19.99 6.79 11.59
C ASP A 127 -19.63 5.56 12.42
N ARG A 128 -19.44 5.79 13.72
CA ARG A 128 -19.22 4.71 14.70
C ARG A 128 -20.50 3.88 14.84
N VAL A 129 -20.42 2.59 14.52
CA VAL A 129 -21.53 1.63 14.65
C VAL A 129 -21.28 0.69 15.83
N ASP A 130 -22.31 0.44 16.63
CA ASP A 130 -22.28 -0.56 17.70
C ASP A 130 -22.57 -1.94 17.13
N PHE A 131 -21.57 -2.81 17.16
CA PHE A 131 -21.67 -4.17 16.62
C PHE A 131 -22.15 -5.21 17.63
N ARG A 132 -22.33 -4.90 18.92
CA ARG A 132 -22.57 -5.92 19.96
C ARG A 132 -23.76 -6.84 19.65
N GLY A 133 -24.89 -6.25 19.26
CA GLY A 133 -26.08 -7.02 18.89
C GLY A 133 -25.86 -7.91 17.66
N LEU A 134 -25.16 -7.39 16.65
CA LEU A 134 -24.84 -8.13 15.43
C LEU A 134 -23.86 -9.28 15.70
N VAL A 135 -22.82 -9.04 16.50
CA VAL A 135 -21.82 -10.05 16.87
C VAL A 135 -22.45 -11.22 17.63
N ASN A 136 -23.34 -10.93 18.58
CA ASN A 136 -24.01 -11.97 19.36
C ASN A 136 -24.87 -12.88 18.46
N GLU A 137 -25.73 -12.29 17.64
CA GLU A 137 -26.62 -13.05 16.76
C GLU A 137 -25.87 -13.83 15.68
N LEU A 138 -24.81 -13.24 15.09
CA LEU A 138 -23.95 -13.97 14.17
C LEU A 138 -23.21 -15.12 14.89
N GLY A 139 -22.80 -14.93 16.14
CA GLY A 139 -22.18 -15.99 16.93
C GLY A 139 -23.13 -17.18 17.15
N GLU A 140 -24.40 -16.89 17.45
CA GLU A 140 -25.46 -17.90 17.61
C GLU A 140 -25.76 -18.63 16.29
N LEU A 141 -25.92 -17.89 15.19
CA LEU A 141 -26.26 -18.46 13.88
C LEU A 141 -25.12 -19.26 13.24
N LEU A 142 -23.87 -18.83 13.44
CA LEU A 142 -22.71 -19.42 12.76
C LEU A 142 -21.98 -20.46 13.63
N HIS A 143 -22.36 -20.60 14.90
CA HIS A 143 -21.69 -21.47 15.88
C HIS A 143 -20.16 -21.30 15.90
N THR A 144 -19.69 -20.08 15.63
CA THR A 144 -18.28 -19.73 15.46
C THR A 144 -18.01 -18.41 16.18
N ARG A 145 -16.80 -18.21 16.70
CA ARG A 145 -16.44 -16.92 17.30
C ARG A 145 -16.46 -15.84 16.21
N VAL A 146 -17.26 -14.79 16.41
CA VAL A 146 -17.38 -13.68 15.47
C VAL A 146 -16.58 -12.47 15.96
N ASP A 147 -15.88 -11.84 15.03
CA ASP A 147 -15.22 -10.55 15.20
C ASP A 147 -15.66 -9.59 14.08
N MET A 148 -15.79 -8.30 14.41
CA MET A 148 -16.20 -7.26 13.46
C MET A 148 -15.11 -6.20 13.41
N LYS A 149 -14.63 -5.87 12.21
CA LYS A 149 -13.60 -4.86 11.99
C LYS A 149 -14.06 -3.79 11.03
N SER A 150 -13.99 -2.55 11.47
CA SER A 150 -14.13 -1.39 10.60
C SER A 150 -12.82 -1.16 9.84
N ILE A 151 -12.92 -0.98 8.52
CA ILE A 151 -11.80 -0.62 7.65
C ILE A 151 -12.08 0.69 6.93
N GLY A 152 -11.00 1.39 6.53
CA GLY A 152 -11.13 2.65 5.81
C GLY A 152 -11.49 2.44 4.34
N ALA A 153 -11.99 3.49 3.69
CA ALA A 153 -12.37 3.49 2.26
C ALA A 153 -11.23 3.02 1.32
N ARG A 154 -9.97 3.25 1.69
CA ARG A 154 -8.82 2.74 0.92
C ARG A 154 -8.70 1.22 1.01
N ASP A 155 -8.88 0.64 2.18
CA ASP A 155 -8.78 -0.81 2.37
C ASP A 155 -9.95 -1.53 1.71
N GLU A 156 -11.13 -0.92 1.69
CA GLU A 156 -12.28 -1.37 0.89
C GLU A 156 -11.95 -1.39 -0.60
N THR A 157 -11.41 -0.28 -1.12
CA THR A 157 -10.99 -0.17 -2.52
C THR A 157 -9.88 -1.18 -2.84
N LYS A 158 -8.95 -1.41 -1.90
CA LYS A 158 -7.90 -2.42 -2.01
C LYS A 158 -8.48 -3.83 -2.09
N ALA A 159 -9.48 -4.15 -1.26
CA ALA A 159 -10.14 -5.45 -1.25
C ALA A 159 -10.96 -5.68 -2.53
N THR A 160 -11.59 -4.63 -3.06
CA THR A 160 -12.40 -4.69 -4.28
C THR A 160 -11.54 -4.75 -5.54
N GLY A 161 -10.38 -4.07 -5.56
CA GLY A 161 -9.58 -3.89 -6.76
C GLY A 161 -10.15 -2.83 -7.70
N GLY A 162 -9.55 -2.70 -8.88
CA GLY A 162 -10.05 -1.82 -9.94
C GLY A 162 -8.94 -1.18 -10.77
N VAL A 163 -9.34 -0.22 -11.60
CA VAL A 163 -8.46 0.56 -12.49
C VAL A 163 -8.51 2.02 -12.08
N GLY A 164 -7.34 2.64 -11.95
CA GLY A 164 -7.21 4.05 -11.62
C GLY A 164 -7.43 4.96 -12.84
N PRO A 165 -7.57 6.27 -12.63
CA PRO A 165 -7.71 7.24 -13.72
C PRO A 165 -6.50 7.30 -14.66
N CYS A 166 -5.36 6.72 -14.26
CA CYS A 166 -4.18 6.55 -15.10
C CYS A 166 -4.27 5.34 -16.06
N GLY A 167 -5.38 4.59 -16.06
CA GLY A 167 -5.58 3.41 -16.90
C GLY A 167 -4.87 2.14 -16.41
N ARG A 168 -4.24 2.18 -15.23
CA ARG A 168 -3.54 1.03 -14.61
C ARG A 168 -4.32 0.44 -13.45
N GLU A 169 -4.03 -0.80 -13.08
CA GLU A 169 -4.52 -1.39 -11.83
C GLU A 169 -4.18 -0.50 -10.63
N LEU A 170 -5.10 -0.41 -9.66
CA LEU A 170 -4.90 0.42 -8.46
C LEU A 170 -3.61 0.05 -7.72
N CYS A 171 -2.76 1.05 -7.46
CA CYS A 171 -1.47 0.84 -6.78
C CYS A 171 -1.64 0.15 -5.42
N CYS A 172 -2.70 0.48 -4.67
CA CYS A 172 -2.99 -0.13 -3.37
C CYS A 172 -3.36 -1.62 -3.44
N SER A 173 -3.87 -2.07 -4.59
CA SER A 173 -4.27 -3.45 -4.85
C SER A 173 -3.16 -4.26 -5.52
N SER A 174 -2.12 -3.61 -6.05
CA SER A 174 -1.03 -4.26 -6.79
C SER A 174 0.28 -4.31 -5.99
N TRP A 175 1.00 -3.19 -5.91
CA TRP A 175 2.38 -3.17 -5.36
C TRP A 175 2.55 -2.27 -4.14
N LEU A 176 1.73 -1.23 -3.97
CA LEU A 176 1.87 -0.28 -2.88
C LEU A 176 1.20 -0.82 -1.61
N GLN A 177 2.01 -1.39 -0.71
CA GLN A 177 1.54 -2.04 0.52
C GLN A 177 1.53 -1.11 1.73
N GLU A 178 2.50 -0.20 1.82
CA GLU A 178 2.66 0.72 2.94
C GLU A 178 2.23 2.12 2.54
N PHE A 179 1.40 2.74 3.39
CA PHE A 179 0.84 4.04 3.12
C PHE A 179 1.33 5.03 4.16
N GLN A 180 1.88 6.13 3.66
CA GLN A 180 2.22 7.29 4.47
C GLN A 180 1.12 8.34 4.37
N ALA A 181 1.09 9.26 5.32
CA ALA A 181 0.17 10.39 5.29
C ALA A 181 0.40 11.24 4.03
N ILE A 182 -0.70 11.64 3.39
CA ILE A 182 -0.70 12.46 2.17
C ILE A 182 -1.29 13.81 2.54
N SER A 183 -0.64 14.89 2.12
CA SER A 183 -1.12 16.25 2.38
C SER A 183 -1.32 17.01 1.08
N VAL A 184 -2.19 18.04 1.13
CA VAL A 184 -2.44 18.94 -0.01
C VAL A 184 -1.17 19.70 -0.42
N LYS A 185 -0.22 19.91 0.50
CA LYS A 185 1.09 20.49 0.20
C LYS A 185 1.81 19.71 -0.89
N MET A 186 1.73 18.38 -0.90
CA MET A 186 2.39 17.55 -1.91
C MET A 186 1.84 17.83 -3.32
N ALA A 187 0.54 18.03 -3.45
CA ALA A 187 -0.08 18.42 -4.73
C ALA A 187 0.36 19.81 -5.20
N LYS A 188 0.52 20.77 -4.26
CA LYS A 188 1.04 22.11 -4.58
C LYS A 188 2.47 22.05 -5.10
N GLU A 189 3.34 21.28 -4.45
CA GLU A 189 4.75 21.14 -4.88
C GLU A 189 4.89 20.48 -6.26
N GLN A 190 3.91 19.65 -6.65
CA GLN A 190 3.84 19.01 -7.96
C GLN A 190 3.16 19.88 -9.02
N GLY A 191 2.75 21.11 -8.69
CA GLY A 191 2.08 22.02 -9.63
C GLY A 191 0.67 21.55 -10.04
N LEU A 192 0.03 20.70 -9.24
CA LEU A 192 -1.30 20.18 -9.54
C LEU A 192 -2.41 21.14 -9.07
N SER A 193 -3.50 21.18 -9.85
CA SER A 193 -4.71 21.91 -9.47
C SER A 193 -5.28 21.39 -8.16
N LEU A 194 -5.71 22.30 -7.29
CA LEU A 194 -6.30 21.99 -5.98
C LEU A 194 -7.78 21.59 -6.04
N ASN A 195 -8.28 21.22 -7.22
CA ASN A 195 -9.63 20.69 -7.38
C ASN A 195 -9.75 19.31 -6.69
N PRO A 196 -10.63 19.13 -5.69
CA PRO A 196 -10.76 17.88 -4.95
C PRO A 196 -10.98 16.65 -5.83
N SER A 197 -11.81 16.74 -6.88
CA SER A 197 -12.08 15.62 -7.80
C SER A 197 -10.82 15.19 -8.56
N LYS A 198 -9.92 16.14 -8.85
CA LYS A 198 -8.63 15.84 -9.51
C LYS A 198 -7.59 15.30 -8.53
N LEU A 199 -7.73 15.51 -7.23
CA LEU A 199 -6.79 15.02 -6.21
C LEU A 199 -7.25 13.72 -5.53
N ALA A 200 -8.55 13.42 -5.55
CA ALA A 200 -9.11 12.20 -4.99
C ALA A 200 -8.75 10.97 -5.85
N GLY A 201 -8.39 9.87 -5.21
CA GLY A 201 -8.30 8.55 -5.82
C GLY A 201 -9.65 7.85 -5.84
N MET A 202 -9.70 6.62 -6.36
CA MET A 202 -10.93 5.82 -6.41
C MET A 202 -11.54 5.55 -5.03
N CYS A 203 -10.74 5.62 -3.98
CA CYS A 203 -11.21 5.49 -2.59
C CYS A 203 -11.75 6.79 -1.97
N GLY A 204 -11.92 7.87 -2.76
CA GLY A 204 -12.39 9.18 -2.28
C GLY A 204 -11.40 9.97 -1.43
N ARG A 205 -10.25 9.39 -1.06
CA ARG A 205 -9.14 10.06 -0.35
C ARG A 205 -8.09 10.55 -1.33
N LEU A 206 -7.15 11.39 -0.88
CA LEU A 206 -6.03 11.87 -1.71
C LEU A 206 -5.27 10.70 -2.38
N LYS A 207 -4.93 10.88 -3.66
CA LYS A 207 -4.18 9.91 -4.46
C LYS A 207 -2.84 9.56 -3.82
N CYS A 208 -2.56 8.27 -3.66
CA CYS A 208 -1.27 7.80 -3.13
C CYS A 208 -0.07 8.16 -4.02
N CYS A 209 -0.28 8.34 -5.33
CA CYS A 209 0.74 8.82 -6.27
C CYS A 209 1.33 10.17 -5.84
N LEU A 210 0.52 11.05 -5.22
CA LEU A 210 0.99 12.34 -4.72
C LEU A 210 2.12 12.17 -3.72
N ARG A 211 2.09 11.13 -2.88
CA ARG A 211 3.19 10.87 -1.94
C ARG A 211 4.34 10.14 -2.62
N TYR A 212 4.02 9.15 -3.45
CA TYR A 212 5.02 8.32 -4.14
C TYR A 212 5.96 9.16 -4.99
N GLU A 213 5.42 10.10 -5.77
CA GLU A 213 6.20 10.94 -6.69
C GLU A 213 6.82 12.17 -6.02
N PHE A 214 6.37 12.52 -4.81
CA PHE A 214 6.73 13.76 -4.14
C PHE A 214 8.23 13.99 -4.04
N GLN A 215 8.98 12.96 -3.62
CA GLN A 215 10.43 13.10 -3.43
C GLN A 215 11.14 13.38 -4.75
N THR A 216 10.78 12.66 -5.81
CA THR A 216 11.31 12.89 -7.15
C THR A 216 11.00 14.30 -7.64
N TYR A 217 9.77 14.79 -7.47
CA TYR A 217 9.45 16.18 -7.83
C TYR A 217 10.26 17.19 -7.01
N ALA A 218 10.46 16.96 -5.71
CA ALA A 218 11.23 17.85 -4.86
C ALA A 218 12.71 17.90 -5.28
N GLU A 219 13.30 16.76 -5.62
CA GLU A 219 14.68 16.66 -6.11
C GLU A 219 14.85 17.34 -7.46
N LEU A 220 13.97 17.04 -8.43
CA LEU A 220 13.97 17.63 -9.76
C LEU A 220 13.64 19.13 -9.77
N LYS A 221 12.92 19.63 -8.77
CA LYS A 221 12.64 21.07 -8.63
C LYS A 221 13.85 21.83 -8.08
N ARG A 222 14.66 21.19 -7.21
CA ARG A 222 15.86 21.81 -6.62
C ARG A 222 16.96 22.07 -7.64
N THR A 223 16.97 21.34 -8.75
CA THR A 223 17.93 21.56 -9.84
C THR A 223 17.55 22.74 -10.73
N LEU A 224 16.28 23.20 -10.69
CA LEU A 224 15.79 24.27 -11.56
C LEU A 224 15.87 25.65 -10.87
N PRO A 225 16.26 26.72 -11.59
CA PRO A 225 16.21 28.08 -11.07
C PRO A 225 14.79 28.47 -10.66
N ALA A 226 14.66 29.16 -9.52
CA ALA A 226 13.36 29.57 -8.97
C ALA A 226 12.58 30.48 -9.92
N VAL A 227 11.24 30.41 -9.86
CA VAL A 227 10.39 31.40 -10.56
C VAL A 227 10.70 32.79 -10.00
N GLY A 228 11.00 33.74 -10.89
CA GLY A 228 11.46 35.08 -10.55
C GLY A 228 12.98 35.27 -10.60
N ALA A 229 13.76 34.18 -10.66
CA ALA A 229 15.22 34.27 -10.79
C ALA A 229 15.61 34.81 -12.18
N ARG A 230 16.66 35.63 -12.22
CA ARG A 230 17.30 36.07 -13.47
C ARG A 230 18.26 34.98 -13.93
N VAL A 231 18.19 34.63 -15.21
CA VAL A 231 19.02 33.57 -15.79
C VAL A 231 19.60 34.05 -17.12
N GLU A 232 20.84 33.66 -17.35
CA GLU A 232 21.50 33.83 -18.65
C GLU A 232 21.34 32.56 -19.46
N SER A 233 20.92 32.69 -20.71
CA SER A 233 20.72 31.55 -21.58
C SER A 233 21.20 31.80 -22.99
N VAL A 234 21.58 30.73 -23.69
CA VAL A 234 21.94 30.79 -25.12
C VAL A 234 20.79 31.35 -25.97
N LYS A 235 19.54 31.27 -25.47
CA LYS A 235 18.33 31.77 -26.15
C LYS A 235 17.94 33.20 -25.72
N GLY A 236 18.81 33.88 -24.98
CA GLY A 236 18.60 35.24 -24.47
C GLY A 236 18.36 35.28 -22.96
N ASP A 237 18.81 36.38 -22.36
CA ASP A 237 18.74 36.59 -20.91
C ASP A 237 17.34 37.03 -20.49
N GLY A 238 16.93 36.63 -19.29
CA GLY A 238 15.59 36.97 -18.83
C GLY A 238 15.26 36.47 -17.43
N VAL A 239 13.96 36.46 -17.14
CA VAL A 239 13.42 36.04 -15.85
C VAL A 239 12.63 34.75 -16.01
N VAL A 240 12.84 33.79 -15.11
CA VAL A 240 12.07 32.55 -15.10
C VAL A 240 10.62 32.83 -14.70
N VAL A 241 9.67 32.54 -15.59
CA VAL A 241 8.23 32.71 -15.34
C VAL A 241 7.54 31.42 -14.95
N ARG A 242 8.09 30.27 -15.37
CA ARG A 242 7.51 28.95 -15.12
C ARG A 242 8.58 27.87 -15.17
N GLN A 243 8.40 26.84 -14.34
CA GLN A 243 9.24 25.65 -14.31
C GLN A 243 8.44 24.45 -14.84
N ASN A 244 9.03 23.67 -15.74
CA ASN A 244 8.50 22.38 -16.17
C ASN A 244 9.34 21.26 -15.52
N ILE A 245 9.00 20.93 -14.26
CA ILE A 245 9.81 20.05 -13.39
C ILE A 245 10.18 18.72 -14.07
N LEU A 246 9.21 18.02 -14.66
CA LEU A 246 9.47 16.70 -15.27
C LEU A 246 10.27 16.79 -16.58
N LYS A 247 10.15 17.89 -17.34
CA LYS A 247 10.91 18.08 -18.57
C LYS A 247 12.33 18.60 -18.30
N GLN A 248 12.62 19.01 -17.06
CA GLN A 248 13.86 19.69 -16.70
C GLN A 248 14.12 20.93 -17.57
N THR A 249 13.05 21.69 -17.85
CA THR A 249 13.09 22.95 -18.61
C THR A 249 12.46 24.09 -17.80
N VAL A 250 12.88 25.31 -18.11
CA VAL A 250 12.28 26.55 -17.60
C VAL A 250 11.78 27.40 -18.76
N VAL A 251 10.73 28.17 -18.50
CA VAL A 251 10.26 29.20 -19.44
C VAL A 251 10.80 30.52 -18.96
N VAL A 252 11.61 31.16 -19.80
CA VAL A 252 12.27 32.44 -19.55
C VAL A 252 11.55 33.51 -20.35
N ARG A 253 11.15 34.60 -19.70
CA ARG A 253 10.72 35.82 -20.37
C ARG A 253 11.93 36.67 -20.64
N ARG A 254 12.29 36.80 -21.92
CA ARG A 254 13.49 37.55 -22.34
C ARG A 254 13.35 39.03 -22.03
N ALA A 255 14.45 39.65 -21.62
CA ALA A 255 14.49 41.08 -21.33
C ALA A 255 14.40 41.95 -22.59
N GLU A 256 14.84 41.43 -23.74
CA GLU A 256 14.90 42.17 -25.01
C GLU A 256 13.51 42.43 -25.63
N ASP A 257 12.62 41.43 -25.61
CA ASP A 257 11.36 41.46 -26.38
C ASP A 257 10.14 40.92 -25.63
N ASN A 258 10.30 40.56 -24.35
CA ASN A 258 9.27 39.94 -23.51
C ASN A 258 8.68 38.63 -24.05
N VAL A 259 9.33 37.97 -25.01
CA VAL A 259 8.89 36.67 -25.51
C VAL A 259 9.24 35.57 -24.50
N GLU A 260 8.29 34.65 -24.30
CA GLU A 260 8.47 33.48 -23.43
C GLU A 260 9.08 32.32 -24.24
N VAL A 261 10.30 31.94 -23.88
CA VAL A 261 11.06 30.88 -24.55
C VAL A 261 11.32 29.73 -23.58
N GLU A 262 11.15 28.48 -24.03
CA GLU A 262 11.49 27.29 -23.25
C GLU A 262 12.97 26.92 -23.44
N THR A 263 13.69 26.79 -22.32
CA THR A 263 15.13 26.56 -22.25
C THR A 263 15.41 25.39 -21.30
N ASN A 264 16.31 24.48 -21.67
CA ASN A 264 16.74 23.38 -20.80
C ASN A 264 17.82 23.87 -19.81
N LEU A 265 18.24 23.01 -18.87
CA LEU A 265 19.31 23.36 -17.93
C LEU A 265 20.67 23.55 -18.59
N ASP A 266 20.98 22.79 -19.65
CA ASP A 266 22.28 22.84 -20.33
C ASP A 266 22.50 24.14 -21.13
N ASP A 267 21.42 24.78 -21.57
CA ASP A 267 21.41 26.06 -22.26
C ASP A 267 21.54 27.25 -21.28
N LEU A 268 21.53 27.01 -19.96
CA LEU A 268 21.70 28.04 -18.93
C LEU A 268 23.19 28.20 -18.58
N VAL A 269 23.73 29.39 -18.81
CA VAL A 269 25.17 29.65 -18.68
C VAL A 269 25.56 29.94 -17.22
N ALA A 270 24.66 30.57 -16.45
CA ALA A 270 24.79 30.69 -15.00
C ALA A 270 23.42 30.93 -14.34
N PRO A 271 23.13 30.32 -13.18
CA PRO A 271 22.15 30.87 -12.26
C PRO A 271 22.78 32.13 -11.65
N HIS A 272 22.26 33.31 -11.96
CA HIS A 272 22.66 34.51 -11.24
C HIS A 272 22.20 34.36 -9.79
N ALA A 273 23.15 34.07 -8.90
CA ALA A 273 22.92 33.93 -7.47
C ALA A 273 22.75 35.33 -6.86
N ASP A 274 21.59 35.95 -7.03
CA ASP A 274 21.24 37.16 -6.27
C ASP A 274 19.73 37.23 -5.97
N ALA A 275 19.45 37.27 -4.66
CA ALA A 275 18.20 37.51 -3.91
C ALA A 275 17.21 36.34 -3.69
#